data_AF-A0A9E4HPS6-F1
#
_entry.id   AF-A0A9E4HPS6-F1
#
_cell.length_a   1.000
_cell.length_b   1.000
_cell.length_c   1.000
_cell.angle_alpha   90.00
_cell.angle_beta   90.00
_cell.angle_gamma   90.00
#
_symmetry.space_group_name_H-M   'P 1'
#
loop_
_entity.id
_entity.type
_entity.pdbx_description
1 polymer ?
#
loop_
_entity_poly.entity_id
_entity_poly.type
_entity_poly.pdbx_seq_one_letter_code
_entity_poly.pdbx_strand_id
1 'polypeptide(L)'
;AVGLPNERGGRYFYSRRGADQDLAVLYVREGLDGAERVLIDPHPMSPDHTTSVELRDISDDGGQVAYAVREGGVDEVSVRVRDVDTGEDLADVLPAARYGAVTLAPDGGGLYYERYGDVTPRVLYHAFGRPMAD
;
A
#
# COMPACT_ATOMS: atom_id res chain seq x y z
N ALA A 1 2.98 -13.05 13.46
CA ALA A 1 2.46 -13.69 12.23
C ALA A 1 3.24 -13.16 11.03
N VAL A 2 3.41 -13.96 9.98
CA VAL A 2 4.12 -13.57 8.74
C VAL A 2 3.23 -13.94 7.56
N GLY A 3 3.00 -13.01 6.64
CA GLY A 3 2.28 -13.25 5.39
C GLY A 3 3.18 -13.92 4.34
N LEU A 4 2.56 -14.58 3.36
CA LEU A 4 3.30 -15.10 2.21
C LEU A 4 3.88 -13.93 1.38
N PRO A 5 5.11 -14.07 0.87
CA PRO A 5 5.72 -12.99 0.09
C PRO A 5 5.11 -12.92 -1.31
N ASN A 6 5.02 -11.70 -1.82
CA ASN A 6 4.86 -11.41 -3.24
C ASN A 6 6.24 -11.11 -3.82
N GLU A 7 6.62 -11.78 -4.91
CA GLU A 7 7.87 -11.51 -5.62
C GLU A 7 7.60 -10.60 -6.83
N ARG A 8 8.42 -9.54 -6.96
CA ARG A 8 8.44 -8.60 -8.09
C ARG A 8 9.84 -8.06 -8.28
N GLY A 9 10.36 -8.07 -9.51
CA GLY A 9 11.69 -7.53 -9.82
C GLY A 9 12.85 -8.10 -9.00
N GLY A 10 12.75 -9.33 -8.47
CA GLY A 10 13.76 -9.90 -7.57
C GLY A 10 13.62 -9.49 -6.10
N ARG A 11 12.62 -8.66 -5.77
CA ARG A 11 12.28 -8.21 -4.42
C ARG A 11 11.12 -9.02 -3.85
N TYR A 12 11.13 -9.23 -2.54
CA TYR A 12 10.13 -10.00 -1.82
C TYR A 12 9.43 -9.11 -0.80
N PHE A 13 8.12 -8.95 -0.94
CA PHE A 13 7.29 -8.05 -0.13
C PHE A 13 6.30 -8.85 0.71
N TYR A 14 6.23 -8.57 2.00
CA TYR A 14 5.35 -9.29 2.91
C TYR A 14 4.99 -8.46 4.14
N SER A 15 3.88 -8.82 4.78
CA SER A 15 3.53 -8.29 6.09
C SER A 15 4.08 -9.19 7.19
N ARG A 16 4.52 -8.57 8.29
CA ARG A 16 4.93 -9.28 9.50
C ARG A 16 4.49 -8.50 10.73
N ARG A 17 3.99 -9.23 11.72
CA ARG A 17 3.69 -8.73 13.06
C ARG A 17 4.49 -9.51 14.09
N GLY A 18 5.36 -8.83 14.81
CA GLY A 18 6.09 -9.36 15.97
C GLY A 18 5.15 -9.82 17.08
N ALA A 19 5.67 -10.54 18.07
CA ALA A 19 4.88 -10.95 19.23
C ALA A 19 4.57 -9.78 20.17
N ASP A 20 5.40 -8.74 20.10
CA ASP A 20 5.38 -7.49 20.85
C ASP A 20 4.78 -6.31 20.05
N GLN A 21 4.29 -6.57 18.83
CA GLN A 21 3.71 -5.54 17.96
C GLN A 21 2.19 -5.71 17.85
N ASP A 22 1.47 -4.61 18.01
CA ASP A 22 0.01 -4.57 17.89
C ASP A 22 -0.43 -4.54 16.41
N LEU A 23 0.41 -3.97 15.54
CA LEU A 23 0.14 -3.77 14.12
C LEU A 23 1.13 -4.52 13.23
N ALA A 24 0.68 -4.92 12.05
CA ALA A 24 1.55 -5.51 11.04
C ALA A 24 2.37 -4.42 10.33
N VAL A 25 3.66 -4.69 10.13
CA VAL A 25 4.61 -3.87 9.39
C VAL A 25 4.80 -4.50 8.00
N LEU A 26 4.91 -3.68 6.96
CA LEU A 26 5.28 -4.14 5.62
C LEU A 26 6.80 -4.13 5.46
N TYR A 27 7.35 -5.24 4.97
CA TYR A 27 8.77 -5.44 4.74
C TYR A 27 9.06 -5.69 3.26
N VAL A 28 10.30 -5.40 2.89
CA VAL A 28 10.90 -5.76 1.60
C VAL A 28 12.29 -6.36 1.83
N ARG A 29 12.70 -7.29 0.97
CA ARG A 29 14.09 -7.77 0.89
C ARG A 29 14.47 -8.11 -0.56
N GLU A 30 15.76 -8.06 -0.84
CA GLU A 30 16.36 -8.42 -2.12
C GLU A 30 16.71 -9.92 -2.15
N GLY A 31 16.08 -10.72 -3.00
CA GLY A 31 16.31 -12.16 -3.02
C GLY A 31 15.72 -12.93 -1.82
N LEU A 32 15.77 -14.26 -1.87
CA LEU A 32 15.24 -15.13 -0.81
C LEU A 32 16.07 -15.10 0.48
N ASP A 33 17.37 -14.80 0.36
CA ASP A 33 18.32 -14.80 1.48
C ASP A 33 18.79 -13.39 1.86
N GLY A 34 18.21 -12.35 1.24
CA GLY A 34 18.53 -10.97 1.56
C GLY A 34 18.06 -10.53 2.94
N ALA A 35 18.74 -9.52 3.47
CA ALA A 35 18.33 -8.87 4.71
C ALA A 35 16.97 -8.18 4.54
N GLU A 36 16.09 -8.35 5.53
CA GLU A 36 14.82 -7.65 5.56
C GLU A 36 15.00 -6.16 5.89
N ARG A 37 14.21 -5.32 5.24
CA ARG A 37 14.11 -3.89 5.51
C ARG A 37 12.64 -3.53 5.74
N VAL A 38 12.37 -2.70 6.73
CA VAL A 38 11.06 -2.09 6.93
C VAL A 38 10.73 -1.22 5.73
N LEU A 39 9.63 -1.51 5.05
CA LEU A 39 9.08 -0.67 3.99
C LEU A 39 8.08 0.32 4.57
N ILE A 40 7.12 -0.15 5.38
CA ILE A 40 6.07 0.69 5.98
C ILE A 40 5.79 0.24 7.41
N ASP A 41 6.08 1.12 8.37
CA ASP A 41 5.74 0.96 9.78
C ASP A 41 4.52 1.83 10.14
N PRO A 42 3.37 1.25 10.52
CA PRO A 42 2.20 2.02 10.89
C PRO A 42 2.21 2.55 12.33
N HIS A 43 3.06 2.03 13.22
CA HIS A 43 3.07 2.44 14.64
C HIS A 43 3.22 3.95 14.85
N PRO A 44 4.12 4.67 14.13
CA PRO A 44 4.24 6.12 14.30
C PRO A 44 3.11 6.93 13.64
N MET A 45 2.19 6.30 12.89
CA MET A 45 1.11 7.02 12.19
C MET A 45 -0.01 7.48 13.11
N SER A 46 -0.16 6.86 14.29
CA SER A 46 -1.15 7.26 15.30
C SER A 46 -0.64 7.00 16.71
N PRO A 47 -0.81 7.93 17.67
CA PRO A 47 -0.28 7.80 19.03
C PRO A 47 -0.90 6.64 19.82
N ASP A 48 -2.07 6.16 19.42
CA ASP A 48 -2.82 5.06 20.05
C ASP A 48 -2.71 3.74 19.28
N HIS A 49 -1.85 3.66 18.26
CA HIS A 49 -1.66 2.49 17.41
C HIS A 49 -2.96 1.96 16.76
N THR A 50 -3.88 2.86 16.42
CA THR A 50 -5.14 2.49 15.74
C THR A 50 -5.07 2.60 14.22
N THR A 51 -4.02 3.23 13.67
CA THR A 51 -3.81 3.29 12.21
C THR A 51 -3.09 2.06 11.72
N SER A 52 -3.66 1.33 10.75
CA SER A 52 -3.08 0.12 10.18
C SER A 52 -2.80 0.27 8.68
N VAL A 53 -1.90 -0.57 8.16
CA VAL A 53 -1.54 -0.60 6.73
C VAL A 53 -1.76 -1.96 6.11
N GLU A 54 -2.10 -1.96 4.82
CA GLU A 54 -2.33 -3.17 4.02
C GLU A 54 -1.67 -3.01 2.65
N LEU A 55 -0.89 -3.99 2.23
CA LEU A 55 -0.33 -4.04 0.87
C LEU A 55 -1.47 -4.20 -0.15
N ARG A 56 -1.54 -3.34 -1.16
CA ARG A 56 -2.55 -3.42 -2.23
C ARG A 56 -1.97 -3.95 -3.53
N ASP A 57 -0.88 -3.36 -4.00
CA ASP A 57 -0.21 -3.81 -5.22
C ASP A 57 1.26 -3.41 -5.24
N ILE A 58 2.03 -4.05 -6.12
CA ILE A 58 3.45 -3.82 -6.33
C ILE A 58 3.68 -3.73 -7.84
N SER A 59 4.44 -2.73 -8.30
CA SER A 59 4.79 -2.63 -9.72
C SER A 59 5.58 -3.86 -10.19
N ASP A 60 5.52 -4.17 -11.48
CA ASP A 60 6.16 -5.37 -12.04
C ASP A 60 7.67 -5.43 -11.78
N ASP A 61 8.32 -4.27 -11.77
CA ASP A 61 9.74 -4.08 -11.47
C ASP A 61 10.06 -4.03 -9.95
N GLY A 62 9.05 -4.02 -9.09
CA GLY A 62 9.22 -3.89 -7.64
C GLY A 62 9.70 -2.51 -7.17
N GLY A 63 9.62 -1.48 -8.03
CA GLY A 63 10.03 -0.10 -7.71
C GLY A 63 8.98 0.69 -6.92
N GLN A 64 7.69 0.34 -7.04
CA GLN A 64 6.59 1.03 -6.39
C GLN A 64 5.68 0.07 -5.61
N VAL A 65 5.14 0.55 -4.49
CA VAL A 65 4.15 -0.16 -3.69
C VAL A 65 2.93 0.73 -3.45
N ALA A 66 1.76 0.25 -3.87
CA ALA A 66 0.49 0.81 -3.44
C ALA A 66 0.05 0.15 -2.13
N TYR A 67 -0.32 0.95 -1.14
CA TYR A 67 -0.77 0.46 0.16
C TYR A 67 -1.95 1.27 0.69
N ALA A 68 -2.85 0.60 1.40
CA ALA A 68 -3.97 1.23 2.06
C ALA A 68 -3.59 1.61 3.50
N VAL A 69 -4.06 2.77 3.95
CA VAL A 69 -4.00 3.23 5.33
C VAL A 69 -5.42 3.29 5.87
N ARG A 70 -5.66 2.55 6.96
CA ARG A 70 -6.93 2.56 7.67
C ARG A 70 -6.74 3.24 9.02
N GLU A 71 -7.49 4.30 9.26
CA GLU A 71 -7.50 5.00 10.54
C GLU A 71 -8.58 4.39 11.45
N GLY A 72 -8.18 3.73 12.53
CA GLY A 72 -9.10 3.02 13.41
C GLY A 72 -9.74 1.79 12.77
N GLY A 73 -10.98 1.52 13.16
CA GLY A 73 -11.74 0.32 12.76
C GLY A 73 -12.81 0.58 11.70
N VAL A 74 -12.79 1.73 11.01
CA VAL A 74 -13.78 2.05 9.96
C VAL A 74 -13.45 1.32 8.66
N ASP A 75 -14.45 1.07 7.82
CA ASP A 75 -14.28 0.36 6.54
C ASP A 75 -13.49 1.15 5.48
N GLU A 76 -13.48 2.48 5.58
CA GLU A 76 -12.78 3.37 4.65
C GLU A 76 -11.27 3.31 4.84
N VAL A 77 -10.55 3.46 3.72
CA VAL A 77 -9.09 3.57 3.70
C VAL A 77 -8.68 4.68 2.77
N SER A 78 -7.55 5.34 3.04
CA SER A 78 -6.83 6.08 2.01
C SER A 78 -5.84 5.13 1.33
N VAL A 79 -5.46 5.43 0.09
CA VAL A 79 -4.43 4.66 -0.64
C VAL A 79 -3.29 5.59 -0.98
N ARG A 80 -2.07 5.14 -0.68
CA ARG A 80 -0.83 5.85 -0.96
C ARG A 80 0.08 4.98 -1.83
N VAL A 81 1.04 5.61 -2.48
CA VAL A 81 2.07 4.92 -3.28
C VAL A 81 3.43 5.30 -2.72
N ARG A 82 4.29 4.30 -2.50
CA ARG A 82 5.64 4.45 -1.99
C ARG A 82 6.66 4.05 -3.03
N ASP A 83 7.68 4.88 -3.21
CA ASP A 83 8.92 4.47 -3.87
C ASP A 83 9.70 3.54 -2.95
N VAL A 84 10.01 2.33 -3.45
CA VAL A 84 10.62 1.27 -2.63
C VAL A 84 12.08 1.59 -2.29
N ASP A 85 12.79 2.28 -3.19
CA ASP A 85 14.22 2.58 -3.07
C ASP A 85 14.49 3.74 -2.13
N THR A 86 13.72 4.83 -2.26
CA THR A 86 13.86 5.99 -1.37
C THR A 86 13.11 5.80 -0.05
N GLY A 87 12.05 4.99 -0.05
CA GLY A 87 11.13 4.86 1.09
C GLY A 87 10.17 6.04 1.25
N GLU A 88 10.12 6.95 0.28
CA GLU A 88 9.27 8.13 0.29
C GLU A 88 7.92 7.85 -0.39
N ASP A 89 6.86 8.45 0.14
CA ASP A 89 5.54 8.42 -0.50
C ASP A 89 5.51 9.40 -1.68
N LEU A 90 4.89 9.00 -2.79
CA LEU A 90 4.51 9.92 -3.85
C LEU A 90 3.47 10.92 -3.34
N ALA A 91 3.35 12.05 -4.02
CA ALA A 91 2.36 13.09 -3.67
C ALA A 91 0.91 12.63 -3.91
N ASP A 92 0.71 11.62 -4.74
CA ASP A 92 -0.59 11.08 -5.09
C ASP A 92 -1.20 10.24 -3.96
N VAL A 93 -2.43 10.61 -3.55
CA VAL A 93 -3.18 9.93 -2.49
C VAL A 93 -4.63 9.76 -2.93
N LEU A 94 -5.13 8.52 -2.94
CA LEU A 94 -6.58 8.30 -3.00
C LEU A 94 -7.16 8.58 -1.60
N PRO A 95 -8.15 9.49 -1.45
CA PRO A 95 -8.67 9.92 -0.16
C PRO A 95 -9.42 8.79 0.55
N ALA A 96 -9.79 8.99 1.82
CA ALA A 96 -10.59 8.02 2.56
C ALA A 96 -11.90 7.69 1.82
N ALA A 97 -12.02 6.43 1.38
CA ALA A 97 -13.23 5.88 0.79
C ALA A 97 -13.21 4.35 0.89
N ARG A 98 -14.31 3.73 0.49
CA ARG A 98 -14.37 2.27 0.34
C ARG A 98 -13.80 1.89 -1.04
N TYR A 99 -12.67 1.20 -1.04
CA TYR A 99 -12.01 0.69 -2.23
C TYR A 99 -12.08 -0.83 -2.32
N GLY A 100 -12.34 -1.34 -3.53
CA GLY A 100 -12.20 -2.75 -3.87
C GLY A 100 -10.75 -3.06 -4.26
N ALA A 101 -10.56 -3.59 -5.47
CA ALA A 101 -9.22 -3.76 -6.04
C ALA A 101 -8.55 -2.40 -6.31
N VAL A 102 -7.24 -2.35 -6.10
CA VAL A 102 -6.36 -1.24 -6.49
C VAL A 102 -5.13 -1.87 -7.12
N THR A 103 -4.75 -1.41 -8.31
CA THR A 103 -3.62 -1.95 -9.07
C THR A 103 -2.83 -0.83 -9.71
N LEU A 104 -1.51 -0.95 -9.67
CA LEU A 104 -0.58 -0.06 -10.37
C LEU A 104 -0.66 -0.31 -11.87
N ALA A 105 -0.63 0.77 -12.64
CA ALA A 105 -0.52 0.67 -14.09
C ALA A 105 0.83 0.04 -14.47
N PRO A 106 0.89 -0.83 -15.50
CA PRO A 106 2.14 -1.49 -15.90
C PRO A 106 3.27 -0.53 -16.30
N ASP A 107 2.93 0.70 -16.69
CA ASP A 107 3.90 1.75 -17.03
C ASP A 107 4.37 2.57 -15.81
N GLY A 108 3.88 2.26 -14.60
CA GLY A 108 4.19 2.98 -13.36
C GLY A 108 3.59 4.40 -13.30
N GLY A 109 2.72 4.76 -14.24
CA GLY A 109 2.21 6.12 -14.41
C GLY A 109 0.91 6.42 -13.63
N GLY A 110 0.32 5.43 -12.95
CA GLY A 110 -0.94 5.63 -12.23
C GLY A 110 -1.50 4.39 -11.56
N LEU A 111 -2.77 4.48 -11.14
CA LEU A 111 -3.53 3.42 -10.47
C LEU A 111 -4.87 3.20 -11.17
N TYR A 112 -5.22 1.93 -11.41
CA TYR A 112 -6.62 1.53 -11.62
C TYR A 112 -7.22 1.12 -10.28
N TYR A 113 -8.45 1.52 -9.99
CA TYR A 113 -9.08 1.19 -8.72
C TYR A 113 -10.61 1.08 -8.82
N GLU A 114 -11.16 0.19 -8.01
CA GLU A 114 -12.59 0.10 -7.75
C GLU A 114 -12.97 0.99 -6.58
N ARG A 115 -13.90 1.91 -6.78
CA ARG A 115 -14.49 2.73 -5.71
C ARG A 115 -15.95 2.36 -5.52
N TYR A 116 -16.33 2.04 -4.29
CA TYR A 116 -17.74 1.86 -3.93
C TYR A 116 -18.39 3.25 -3.76
N GLY A 117 -19.57 3.42 -4.34
CA GLY A 117 -20.45 4.57 -4.12
C GLY A 117 -21.86 4.11 -3.75
N ASP A 118 -22.81 5.04 -3.69
CA ASP A 118 -24.16 4.79 -3.16
C ASP A 118 -25.02 3.81 -3.99
N VAL A 119 -24.65 3.58 -5.26
CA VAL A 119 -25.48 2.79 -6.19
C VAL A 119 -24.74 1.59 -6.77
N THR A 120 -23.51 1.77 -7.30
CA THR A 120 -22.75 0.69 -7.93
C THR A 120 -21.25 0.99 -7.88
N PRO A 121 -20.37 -0.01 -7.66
CA PRO A 121 -18.93 0.18 -7.78
C PRO A 121 -18.53 0.68 -9.17
N ARG A 122 -17.51 1.54 -9.22
CA ARG A 122 -16.92 2.04 -10.47
C ARG A 122 -15.44 1.73 -10.53
N VAL A 123 -14.97 1.33 -11.71
CA VAL A 123 -13.54 1.27 -12.02
C VAL A 123 -13.10 2.63 -12.53
N LEU A 124 -12.06 3.18 -11.92
CA LEU A 124 -11.49 4.49 -12.19
C LEU A 124 -9.98 4.34 -12.46
N TYR A 125 -9.40 5.36 -13.09
CA TYR A 125 -7.96 5.47 -13.27
C TYR A 125 -7.49 6.82 -12.75
N HIS A 126 -6.43 6.82 -11.95
CA HIS A 126 -5.73 8.01 -11.49
C HIS A 126 -4.32 8.03 -12.09
N ALA A 127 -4.01 9.07 -12.87
CA ALA A 127 -2.66 9.30 -13.38
C ALA A 127 -1.84 10.08 -12.34
N PHE A 128 -0.64 9.62 -12.03
CA PHE A 128 0.22 10.29 -11.06
C PHE A 128 0.59 11.72 -11.49
N GLY A 129 0.75 12.60 -10.50
CA GLY A 129 1.00 14.02 -10.69
C GLY A 129 -0.19 14.81 -11.22
N ARG A 130 -1.40 14.22 -11.27
CA ARG A 130 -2.64 14.92 -11.55
C ARG A 130 -3.43 15.17 -10.26
N PRO A 131 -4.24 16.23 -10.21
CA PRO A 131 -5.24 16.34 -9.15
C PRO A 131 -6.18 15.14 -9.17
N MET A 132 -6.59 14.68 -7.99
CA MET A 132 -7.66 13.69 -7.88
C MET A 132 -8.93 14.24 -8.52
N ALA A 133 -9.55 13.43 -9.39
CA ALA A 133 -10.87 13.76 -9.91
C ALA A 133 -11.93 13.55 -8.81
N ASP A 134 -12.86 14.51 -8.68
CA ASP A 134 -13.98 14.43 -7.75
C ASP A 134 -14.92 13.23 -8.02
#